data_AF-U2C047-F1
#
_entry.id   AF-U2C047-F1
#
_cell.length_a   1.000
_cell.length_b   1.000
_cell.length_c   1.000
_cell.angle_alpha   90.00
_cell.angle_beta   90.00
_cell.angle_gamma   90.00
#
_symmetry.space_group_name_H-M   'P 1'
#
loop_
_entity.id
_entity.type
_entity.pdbx_description
1 polymer ?
#
loop_
_entity_poly.entity_id
_entity_poly.type
_entity_poly.pdbx_seq_one_letter_code
_entity_poly.pdbx_strand_id
1 'polypeptide(L)' 'MESVYLVYKTDSWHYMSSRVLMQVCTSKYKAIEVIKAYCKRYKLPFTQDDLTNLQWYDQTQCSKRSIEFEIEPQEVV' A
#
# COMPACT_ATOMS: atom_id res chain seq x y z
N MET A 1 11.74 12.89 15.08
CA MET A 1 11.21 13.28 13.76
C MET A 1 9.96 12.48 13.52
N GLU A 2 8.89 13.13 13.05
CA GLU A 2 7.65 12.44 12.73
C GLU A 2 7.75 11.88 11.30
N SER A 3 7.33 10.63 11.12
CA SER A 3 7.23 10.02 9.80
C SER A 3 5.77 9.94 9.37
N VAL A 4 5.50 10.30 8.12
CA VAL A 4 4.24 9.99 7.46
C VAL A 4 4.43 8.78 6.54
N TYR A 5 3.33 8.13 6.21
CA TYR A 5 3.29 6.93 5.39
C TYR A 5 2.37 7.21 4.21
N LEU A 6 2.96 7.37 3.03
CA LEU A 6 2.25 7.59 1.78
C LEU A 6 1.76 6.25 1.24
N VAL A 7 0.46 6.12 1.01
CA VAL A 7 -0.14 4.89 0.46
C VAL A 7 -0.40 5.08 -1.01
N TYR A 8 0.17 4.22 -1.84
CA TYR A 8 -0.01 4.24 -3.29
C TYR A 8 -0.76 3.02 -3.79
N LYS A 9 -1.52 3.21 -4.86
CA LYS A 9 -1.91 2.15 -5.80
C LYS A 9 -0.97 2.22 -7.01
N THR A 10 -0.54 1.07 -7.50
CA THR A 10 0.33 0.93 -8.68
C THR A 10 -0.24 -0.09 -9.67
N ASP A 11 0.36 -0.18 -10.85
CA ASP A 11 0.19 -1.36 -11.70
C ASP A 11 0.90 -2.60 -11.12
N SER A 12 0.72 -3.76 -11.76
CA SER A 12 1.31 -5.03 -11.31
C SER A 12 2.85 -5.07 -11.27
N TRP A 13 3.53 -4.10 -11.88
CA TRP A 13 4.98 -4.05 -11.97
C TRP A 13 5.60 -2.93 -11.12
N HIS A 14 4.78 -2.20 -10.36
CA HIS A 14 5.22 -1.08 -9.52
C HIS A 14 5.98 0.00 -10.29
N TYR A 15 5.59 0.27 -11.55
CA TYR A 15 6.21 1.38 -12.27
C TYR A 15 5.93 2.69 -11.51
N MET A 16 6.98 3.48 -11.22
CA MET A 16 6.82 4.73 -10.47
C MET A 16 5.85 5.70 -11.15
N SER A 17 5.81 5.72 -12.49
CA SER A 17 4.86 6.54 -13.26
C SER A 17 3.40 6.10 -13.14
N SER A 18 3.15 4.89 -12.63
CA SER A 18 1.79 4.36 -12.38
C SER A 18 1.27 4.68 -10.98
N ARG A 19 2.12 5.21 -10.09
CA ARG A 19 1.75 5.49 -8.71
C ARG A 19 0.62 6.51 -8.65
N VAL A 20 -0.44 6.13 -7.96
CA VAL A 20 -1.55 7.01 -7.59
C VAL A 20 -1.60 7.08 -6.07
N LEU A 21 -1.34 8.27 -5.51
CA LEU A 21 -1.44 8.49 -4.06
C LEU A 21 -2.89 8.32 -3.62
N MET A 22 -3.12 7.39 -2.70
CA MET A 22 -4.42 7.10 -2.12
C MET A 22 -4.65 7.91 -0.84
N GLN A 23 -3.68 7.91 0.07
CA GLN A 23 -3.80 8.55 1.37
C GLN A 23 -2.44 8.77 2.03
N VAL A 24 -2.33 9.79 2.87
CA VAL A 24 -1.21 10.02 3.80
C VAL A 24 -1.63 9.59 5.20
N CYS A 25 -0.84 8.74 5.83
CA CYS A 25 -1.12 8.17 7.15
C CYS A 25 -0.03 8.53 8.17
N THR A 26 -0.39 8.58 9.44
CA THR A 26 0.55 8.83 10.55
C THR A 26 1.21 7.55 11.09
N SER A 27 0.84 6.38 10.56
CA SER A 27 1.45 5.10 10.92
C SER A 27 1.27 4.06 9.82
N LYS A 28 2.21 3.11 9.74
CA LYS A 28 2.14 1.95 8.85
C LYS A 28 0.88 1.10 9.08
N TYR A 29 0.44 0.95 10.32
CA TYR A 29 -0.80 0.25 10.65
C TYR A 29 -2.02 0.90 9.97
N LYS A 30 -2.16 2.23 10.06
CA LYS A 30 -3.25 2.95 9.38
C LYS A 30 -3.15 2.82 7.87
N ALA A 31 -1.94 2.87 7.30
CA ALA A 31 -1.73 2.67 5.87
C ALA A 31 -2.22 1.28 5.39
N ILE A 32 -1.92 0.22 6.14
CA ILE A 32 -2.43 -1.13 5.84
C ILE A 32 -3.96 -1.20 5.93
N GLU A 33 -4.58 -0.56 6.94
CA GLU A 33 -6.04 -0.51 7.05
C GLU A 33 -6.70 0.25 5.89
N VAL A 34 -6.06 1.30 5.36
CA VAL A 34 -6.52 1.99 4.13
C VAL A 34 -6.52 1.03 2.94
N ILE A 35 -5.45 0.24 2.76
CA ILE A 35 -5.37 -0.75 1.68
C ILE A 35 -6.46 -1.82 1.84
N LYS A 36 -6.65 -2.38 3.05
CA LYS A 36 -7.73 -3.35 3.33
C LYS A 36 -9.11 -2.77 3.03
N ALA A 37 -9.36 -1.52 3.45
CA ALA A 37 -10.62 -0.84 3.18
C ALA A 37 -10.86 -0.63 1.69
N TYR A 38 -9.82 -0.27 0.92
CA TYR A 38 -9.88 -0.17 -0.52
C TYR A 38 -10.20 -1.52 -1.16
N CYS A 39 -9.47 -2.58 -0.81
CA CYS A 39 -9.72 -3.92 -1.32
C CYS A 39 -11.15 -4.38 -1.03
N LYS A 40 -11.64 -4.17 0.19
CA LYS A 40 -13.03 -4.47 0.58
C LYS A 40 -14.04 -3.68 -0.26
N ARG A 41 -13.84 -2.37 -0.43
CA ARG A 41 -14.73 -1.49 -1.21
C ARG A 41 -14.85 -1.94 -2.66
N TYR A 42 -13.74 -2.33 -3.28
CA TYR A 42 -13.68 -2.73 -4.69
C TYR A 42 -13.74 -4.25 -4.91
N LYS A 43 -14.05 -5.03 -3.86
CA LYS A 43 -14.14 -6.49 -3.90
C LYS A 43 -12.88 -7.17 -4.47
N LEU A 44 -11.71 -6.61 -4.16
CA LEU A 44 -10.43 -7.18 -4.51
C LEU A 44 -9.95 -8.13 -3.42
N PRO A 45 -9.27 -9.24 -3.78
CA PRO A 45 -8.67 -10.12 -2.79
C PRO A 45 -7.55 -9.40 -2.05
N PHE A 46 -7.54 -9.54 -0.73
CA PHE A 46 -6.45 -9.18 0.15
C PHE A 46 -6.06 -10.43 0.94
N THR A 47 -4.88 -10.98 0.65
CA THR A 47 -4.43 -12.26 1.19
C THR A 47 -3.56 -12.08 2.43
N GLN A 48 -3.24 -13.19 3.10
CA GLN A 48 -2.25 -13.17 4.18
C GLN A 48 -0.85 -12.80 3.67
N ASP A 49 -0.50 -13.18 2.44
CA ASP A 49 0.77 -12.80 1.81
C ASP A 49 0.83 -11.29 1.57
N ASP A 50 -0.27 -10.66 1.16
CA ASP A 50 -0.34 -9.19 1.03
C ASP A 50 -0.04 -8.51 2.38
N LEU A 51 -0.64 -9.01 3.46
CA LEU A 51 -0.40 -8.47 4.80
C LEU A 51 1.06 -8.63 5.23
N THR A 52 1.61 -9.83 5.04
CA THR A 52 3.02 -10.13 5.34
C THR A 52 3.92 -9.19 4.53
N ASN A 53 3.71 -9.08 3.23
CA ASN A 53 4.55 -8.26 2.36
C ASN A 53 4.47 -6.77 2.73
N LEU A 54 3.27 -6.24 3.03
CA LEU A 54 3.15 -4.87 3.51
C LEU A 54 3.86 -4.67 4.86
N GLN A 55 3.84 -5.65 5.76
CA GLN A 55 4.52 -5.57 7.05
C GLN A 55 6.05 -5.58 6.93
N TRP A 56 6.61 -6.38 6.01
CA TRP A 56 8.06 -6.58 5.91
C TRP A 56 8.75 -5.80 4.79
N TYR A 57 8.06 -5.55 3.68
CA TYR A 57 8.62 -5.00 2.45
C TYR A 57 7.92 -3.73 1.97
N ASP A 58 6.92 -3.25 2.71
CA ASP A 58 6.19 -2.02 2.41
C ASP A 58 5.46 -2.01 1.06
N GLN A 59 5.29 -3.16 0.42
CA GLN A 59 4.55 -3.29 -0.82
C GLN A 59 3.89 -4.67 -0.91
N THR A 60 2.82 -4.79 -1.66
CA THR A 60 2.30 -6.09 -2.08
C THR A 60 3.03 -6.59 -3.33
N GLN A 61 3.05 -7.90 -3.56
CA GLN A 61 3.76 -8.50 -4.70
C GLN A 61 3.03 -9.74 -5.22
N CYS A 62 3.15 -9.98 -6.53
CA CYS A 62 2.64 -11.17 -7.21
C CYS A 62 1.16 -11.46 -6.91
N SER A 63 0.38 -10.41 -6.69
CA SER A 63 -1.02 -10.56 -6.33
C SER A 63 -1.83 -11.04 -7.54
N LYS A 64 -2.99 -11.66 -7.26
CA LYS A 64 -3.92 -12.12 -8.33
C LYS A 64 -4.74 -10.98 -8.95
N ARG A 65 -4.39 -9.73 -8.66
CA ARG A 65 -5.06 -8.52 -9.13
C ARG A 65 -4.11 -7.78 -10.08
N SER A 66 -4.67 -7.07 -11.06
CA SER A 66 -3.88 -6.29 -12.04
C SER A 66 -3.30 -4.98 -11.47
N ILE A 67 -3.21 -4.86 -10.14
CA ILE A 67 -2.71 -3.69 -9.42
C ILE A 67 -1.94 -4.13 -8.19
N GLU A 68 -1.04 -3.30 -7.70
CA GLU A 68 -0.38 -3.50 -6.42
C GLU A 68 -0.52 -2.26 -5.52
N PHE A 69 -0.06 -2.40 -4.28
CA PHE A 69 -0.03 -1.34 -3.28
C PHE A 69 1.37 -1.17 -2.72
N GLU A 70 1.71 0.07 -2.38
CA GLU A 70 2.99 0.44 -1.81
C GLU A 70 2.78 1.45 -0.68
N ILE A 71 3.60 1.36 0.36
CA ILE A 71 3.66 2.26 1.51
C ILE A 71 5.05 2.90 1.52
N GLU A 72 5.13 4.20 1.29
CA GLU A 72 6.41 4.92 1.34
C GLU A 72 6.50 5.73 2.63
N PRO A 73 7.42 5.39 3.56
CA PRO A 73 7.68 6.23 4.72
C PRO A 73 8.45 7.49 4.30
N GLN A 74 7.98 8.65 4.73
CA GLN A 74 8.63 9.93 4.50
C GLN A 74 8.81 10.68 5.82
N GLU A 75 10.03 11.15 6.07
CA GLU A 75 10.31 12.02 7.21
C GLU A 75 9.76 13.42 6.95
N VAL A 76 9.08 13.97 7.95
CA VAL A 76 8.63 15.37 7.93
C VAL A 76 9.67 16.18 8.71
N VAL A 77 10.32 17.13 8.01
CA VAL A 77 11.34 18.04 8.55
C VAL A 77 10.70 19.28 9.13
#